data_AF-V5I877-F1
#
_entry.id   AF-V5I877-F1
#
_cell.length_a   1.000
_cell.length_b   1.000
_cell.length_c   1.000
_cell.angle_alpha   90.00
_cell.angle_beta   90.00
_cell.angle_gamma   90.00
#
_symmetry.space_group_name_H-M   'P 1'
#
loop_
_entity.id
_entity.type
_entity.pdbx_description
1 polymer ?
#
loop_
_entity_poly.entity_id
_entity_poly.type
_entity_poly.pdbx_seq_one_letter_code
_entity_poly.pdbx_strand_id
1 'polypeptide(L)'
;MDDGSKYQHHVPAAVGYYVKCSYDPSLSFYRSYRGEDCMSWFAREMSTFAEDVETVFLCPYDISMTSAQEAEFHKATHCHICERPFEPEDVGVRDRFHLSPESDYGGAAHGGCNIDCKDGVVVPVVFHSLSG
;
A
#
# COMPACT_ATOMS: atom_id res chain seq x y z
N MET A 1 28.45 42.71 21.11
CA MET A 1 27.14 43.22 20.70
C MET A 1 26.42 42.03 20.12
N ASP A 2 25.38 41.59 20.81
CA ASP A 2 24.56 40.42 20.52
C ASP A 2 23.65 40.75 19.34
N ASP A 3 23.86 40.11 18.19
CA ASP A 3 23.03 40.28 17.00
C ASP A 3 21.79 39.38 17.17
N GLY A 4 20.72 40.00 17.67
CA GLY A 4 19.48 39.35 18.04
C GLY A 4 18.81 38.66 16.87
N SER A 5 19.06 37.35 16.75
CA SER A 5 18.25 36.41 15.99
C SER A 5 16.78 36.53 16.42
N LYS A 6 15.96 37.19 15.59
CA LYS A 6 14.51 37.28 15.80
C LYS A 6 13.91 35.90 15.48
N TYR A 7 13.79 35.08 16.51
CA TYR A 7 13.07 33.81 16.44
C TYR A 7 11.60 34.08 16.09
N GLN A 8 11.18 33.75 14.87
CA GLN A 8 9.77 33.71 14.50
C GLN A 8 9.17 32.39 14.97
N HIS A 9 8.34 32.45 16.00
CA HIS A 9 7.59 31.29 16.47
C HIS A 9 6.39 31.06 15.55
N HIS A 10 6.54 30.11 14.62
CA HIS A 10 5.47 29.68 13.73
C HIS A 10 4.65 28.57 14.40
N VAL A 11 3.37 28.83 14.64
CA VAL A 11 2.42 27.82 15.14
C VAL A 11 1.54 27.36 13.98
N PRO A 12 1.53 26.05 13.66
CA PRO A 12 0.65 25.51 12.64
C PRO A 12 -0.82 25.78 13.01
N ALA A 13 -1.57 26.38 12.09
CA ALA A 13 -3.01 26.62 12.26
C ALA A 13 -3.89 25.64 11.46
N ALA A 14 -3.31 24.97 10.48
CA ALA A 14 -3.99 24.00 9.64
C ALA A 14 -3.00 23.02 9.04
N VAL A 15 -3.52 21.87 8.64
CA VAL A 15 -2.81 20.79 7.95
C VAL A 15 -3.71 20.22 6.87
N GLY A 16 -3.12 19.76 5.77
CA GLY A 16 -3.80 19.03 4.71
C GLY A 16 -2.87 17.98 4.14
N TYR A 17 -3.43 16.84 3.76
CA TYR A 17 -2.67 15.78 3.10
C TYR A 17 -3.53 15.07 2.07
N TYR A 18 -2.85 14.56 1.05
CA TYR A 18 -3.45 13.82 -0.04
C TYR A 18 -2.79 12.45 -0.14
N VAL A 19 -3.61 11.40 -0.09
CA VAL A 19 -3.19 10.04 -0.38
C VAL A 19 -3.51 9.76 -1.84
N LYS A 20 -2.48 9.46 -2.63
CA LYS A 20 -2.62 9.02 -4.02
C LYS A 20 -2.37 7.51 -4.09
N CYS A 21 -3.40 6.77 -4.49
CA CYS A 21 -3.23 5.39 -4.91
C CYS A 21 -3.03 5.37 -6.44
N SER A 22 -1.91 4.82 -6.92
CA SER A 22 -1.63 4.67 -8.36
C SER A 22 -2.43 3.54 -8.98
N TYR A 23 -2.77 2.52 -8.18
CA TYR A 23 -3.50 1.33 -8.60
C TYR A 23 -4.99 1.59 -8.82
N ASP A 24 -5.67 2.12 -7.81
CA ASP A 24 -7.09 2.46 -7.88
C ASP A 24 -7.32 3.94 -7.52
N PRO A 25 -7.72 4.79 -8.48
CA PRO A 25 -8.05 6.18 -8.21
C PRO A 25 -9.15 6.38 -7.15
N SER A 26 -10.07 5.43 -6.97
CA SER A 26 -11.15 5.50 -5.98
C SER A 26 -10.65 5.47 -4.54
N LEU A 27 -9.49 4.85 -4.32
CA LEU A 27 -8.79 4.79 -3.02
C LEU A 27 -7.95 6.04 -2.76
N SER A 28 -7.89 6.99 -3.69
CA SER A 28 -7.20 8.27 -3.46
C SER A 28 -8.10 9.25 -2.73
N PHE A 29 -7.59 9.93 -1.70
CA PHE A 29 -8.40 10.84 -0.89
C PHE A 29 -7.59 12.03 -0.34
N TYR A 30 -8.29 13.12 -0.07
CA TYR A 30 -7.74 14.32 0.59
C TYR A 30 -8.41 14.53 1.93
N ARG A 31 -7.63 14.87 2.95
CA ARG A 31 -8.15 15.33 4.25
C ARG A 31 -7.40 16.57 4.71
N SER A 32 -8.11 17.40 5.46
CA SER A 32 -7.53 18.60 6.06
C SER A 32 -8.23 18.96 7.34
N TYR A 33 -7.50 19.62 8.23
CA TYR A 33 -7.99 20.09 9.50
C TYR A 33 -7.40 21.45 9.83
N ARG A 34 -8.21 22.32 10.44
CA ARG A 34 -7.81 23.65 10.92
C ARG A 34 -8.21 23.76 12.39
N GLY A 35 -7.23 24.05 13.24
CA GLY A 35 -7.38 24.08 14.69
C GLY A 35 -6.03 24.13 15.39
N GLU A 36 -6.03 24.51 16.67
CA GLU A 36 -4.82 24.62 17.49
C GLU A 36 -4.12 23.26 17.67
N ASP A 37 -4.88 22.17 17.64
CA ASP A 37 -4.41 20.79 17.76
C ASP A 37 -4.16 20.10 16.41
N CYS A 38 -4.06 20.86 15.31
CA CYS A 38 -3.95 20.29 13.97
C CYS A 38 -2.77 19.32 13.78
N MET A 39 -1.66 19.54 14.47
CA MET A 39 -0.52 18.63 14.44
C MET A 39 -0.81 17.30 15.14
N SER A 40 -1.50 17.35 16.28
CA SER A 40 -1.91 16.14 17.02
C SER A 40 -2.96 15.35 16.24
N TRP A 41 -3.90 16.05 15.61
CA TRP A 41 -4.87 15.45 14.70
C TRP A 41 -4.17 14.75 13.54
N PHE A 42 -3.21 15.41 12.90
CA PHE A 42 -2.46 14.84 11.78
C PHE A 42 -1.66 13.60 12.16
N ALA A 43 -0.97 13.62 13.31
CA ALA A 43 -0.22 12.47 13.79
C ALA A 43 -1.13 11.24 13.99
N ARG A 44 -2.33 11.44 14.55
CA ARG A 44 -3.33 10.37 14.72
C ARG A 44 -3.83 9.83 13.38
N GLU A 45 -4.16 10.70 12.44
CA GLU A 45 -4.59 10.29 11.09
C GLU A 45 -3.52 9.47 10.38
N MET A 46 -2.24 9.86 10.49
CA MET A 46 -1.13 9.11 9.91
C MET A 46 -0.93 7.74 10.58
N SER A 47 -1.10 7.66 11.91
CA SER A 47 -1.04 6.37 12.63
C SER A 47 -2.16 5.43 12.19
N THR A 48 -3.41 5.91 12.14
CA THR A 48 -4.54 5.10 11.65
C THR A 48 -4.34 4.70 10.18
N PHE A 49 -3.86 5.61 9.33
CA PHE A 49 -3.57 5.27 7.95
C PHE A 49 -2.47 4.20 7.81
N ALA A 50 -1.43 4.26 8.66
CA ALA A 50 -0.39 3.23 8.68
C ALA A 50 -0.97 1.86 9.08
N GLU A 51 -1.84 1.80 10.09
CA GLU A 51 -2.53 0.58 10.49
C GLU A 51 -3.43 0.04 9.35
N ASP A 52 -4.21 0.90 8.69
CA ASP A 52 -5.07 0.51 7.57
C ASP A 52 -4.23 -0.08 6.42
N VAL A 53 -3.15 0.60 6.04
CA VAL A 53 -2.20 0.11 5.02
C VAL A 53 -1.59 -1.22 5.46
N GLU A 54 -1.15 -1.34 6.71
CA GLU A 54 -0.58 -2.57 7.25
C GLU A 54 -1.57 -3.73 7.18
N THR A 55 -2.86 -3.51 7.50
CA THR A 55 -3.87 -4.57 7.39
C THR A 55 -4.10 -5.01 5.94
N VAL A 56 -4.11 -4.09 4.97
CA VAL A 56 -4.27 -4.44 3.55
C VAL A 56 -3.08 -5.26 3.03
N PHE A 57 -1.85 -4.87 3.40
CA PHE A 57 -0.65 -5.52 2.85
C PHE A 57 -0.16 -6.73 3.66
N LEU A 58 -0.37 -6.75 4.98
CA LEU A 58 0.20 -7.77 5.87
C LEU A 58 -0.82 -8.78 6.39
N CYS A 59 -2.13 -8.59 6.19
CA CYS A 59 -3.10 -9.52 6.78
C CYS A 59 -3.21 -10.83 5.97
N PRO A 60 -2.93 -11.99 6.60
CA PRO A 60 -3.09 -13.30 5.99
C PRO A 60 -4.56 -13.72 6.05
N TYR A 61 -5.39 -13.21 5.14
CA TYR A 61 -6.67 -13.85 4.85
C TYR A 61 -6.45 -14.94 3.80
N ASP A 62 -7.24 -16.00 3.87
CA ASP A 62 -7.22 -17.06 2.86
C ASP A 62 -7.67 -16.52 1.49
N ILE A 63 -6.99 -16.91 0.42
CA ILE A 63 -7.37 -16.53 -0.96
C ILE A 63 -8.75 -17.11 -1.26
N SER A 64 -9.71 -16.24 -1.61
CA SER A 64 -11.06 -16.65 -1.96
C SER A 64 -11.17 -16.88 -3.47
N MET A 65 -10.99 -18.14 -3.89
CA MET A 65 -11.07 -18.50 -5.31
C MET A 65 -12.46 -18.96 -5.72
N THR A 66 -12.92 -18.51 -6.89
CA THR A 66 -14.05 -19.13 -7.59
C THR A 66 -13.65 -20.49 -8.18
N SER A 67 -14.63 -21.36 -8.42
CA SER A 67 -14.36 -22.66 -9.08
C SER A 67 -13.71 -22.52 -10.47
N ALA A 68 -13.93 -21.40 -11.16
CA ALA A 68 -13.27 -21.11 -12.43
C ALA A 68 -11.77 -20.83 -12.24
N GLN A 69 -11.41 -20.02 -11.23
CA GLN A 69 -10.02 -19.74 -10.88
C GLN A 69 -9.30 -20.98 -10.37
N GLU A 70 -9.97 -21.85 -9.61
CA GLU A 70 -9.38 -23.14 -9.20
C GLU A 70 -9.08 -24.02 -10.43
N ALA A 71 -10.02 -24.09 -11.37
CA ALA A 71 -9.81 -24.84 -12.61
C ALA A 71 -8.69 -24.24 -13.47
N GLU A 72 -8.55 -22.92 -13.48
CA GLU A 72 -7.45 -22.22 -14.15
C GLU A 72 -6.11 -22.55 -13.49
N PHE A 73 -6.02 -22.45 -12.16
CA PHE A 73 -4.83 -22.81 -11.39
C PHE A 73 -4.37 -24.24 -11.69
N HIS A 74 -5.29 -25.21 -11.69
CA HIS A 74 -4.97 -26.60 -11.98
C HIS A 74 -4.55 -26.88 -13.43
N LYS A 75 -4.91 -26.01 -14.37
CA LYS A 75 -4.56 -26.12 -15.80
C LYS A 75 -3.34 -25.27 -16.18
N ALA A 76 -2.86 -24.42 -15.27
CA ALA A 76 -1.76 -23.52 -15.54
C ALA A 76 -0.50 -24.32 -15.88
N THR A 77 0.09 -24.02 -17.04
CA THR A 77 1.34 -24.64 -17.49
C THR A 77 2.54 -23.71 -17.32
N HIS A 78 2.29 -22.43 -17.04
CA HIS A 78 3.31 -21.39 -16.91
C HIS A 78 3.03 -20.56 -15.66
N CYS A 79 4.12 -20.10 -15.03
CA CYS A 79 4.06 -19.11 -13.96
C CYS A 79 3.65 -17.75 -14.51
N HIS A 80 2.62 -17.12 -13.95
CA HIS A 80 2.16 -15.81 -14.43
C HIS A 80 3.16 -14.66 -14.13
N ILE A 81 4.07 -14.83 -13.17
CA ILE A 81 5.06 -13.80 -12.76
C ILE A 81 6.25 -13.74 -13.73
N CYS A 82 6.86 -14.89 -14.02
CA CYS A 82 8.06 -14.95 -14.88
C CYS A 82 7.79 -15.56 -16.25
N GLU A 83 6.54 -15.93 -16.54
CA GLU A 83 6.04 -16.46 -17.82
C GLU A 83 6.73 -17.76 -18.28
N ARG A 84 7.54 -18.39 -17.43
CA ARG A 84 8.22 -19.65 -17.72
C ARG A 84 7.34 -20.85 -17.39
N PRO A 85 7.47 -21.97 -18.13
CA PRO A 85 6.73 -23.19 -17.85
C PRO A 85 7.09 -23.75 -16.47
N PHE A 86 6.13 -24.45 -15.86
CA PHE A 86 6.39 -25.27 -14.69
C PHE A 86 7.12 -26.55 -15.11
N GLU A 87 8.19 -26.89 -14.39
CA GLU A 87 8.86 -28.17 -14.50
C GLU A 87 8.09 -29.25 -13.72
N PRO A 88 8.27 -30.55 -14.04
CA PRO A 88 7.56 -31.64 -13.36
C PRO A 88 7.76 -31.68 -11.84
N GLU A 89 8.89 -31.16 -11.36
CA GLU A 89 9.23 -31.08 -9.94
C GLU A 89 8.70 -29.80 -9.26
N ASP A 90 8.19 -28.84 -10.03
CA ASP A 90 7.68 -27.59 -9.48
C ASP A 90 6.35 -27.80 -8.77
N VAL A 91 6.25 -27.25 -7.56
CA VAL A 91 4.97 -27.10 -6.86
C VAL A 91 4.45 -25.70 -7.15
N GLY A 92 3.46 -25.61 -8.05
CA GLY A 92 2.75 -24.36 -8.32
C GLY A 92 2.07 -23.85 -7.05
N VAL A 93 2.24 -22.55 -6.77
CA VAL A 93 1.59 -21.85 -5.66
C VAL A 93 0.59 -20.82 -6.19
N ARG A 94 -0.39 -20.48 -5.36
CA ARG A 94 -1.40 -19.46 -5.66
C ARG A 94 -0.84 -18.12 -5.23
N ASP A 95 -0.48 -17.31 -6.22
CA ASP A 95 -0.05 -15.95 -5.97
C ASP A 95 -1.22 -15.07 -5.55
N ARG A 96 -0.91 -14.16 -4.63
CA ARG A 96 -1.89 -13.31 -3.99
C ARG A 96 -1.74 -11.87 -4.44
N PHE A 97 -2.86 -11.27 -4.80
CA PHE A 97 -2.93 -9.86 -5.12
C PHE A 97 -3.46 -9.05 -3.92
N HIS A 98 -2.60 -8.22 -3.31
CA HIS A 98 -2.89 -7.55 -2.03
C HIS A 98 -3.81 -6.32 -2.13
N LEU A 99 -3.96 -5.72 -3.31
CA LEU A 99 -4.69 -4.45 -3.45
C LEU A 99 -6.19 -4.61 -3.70
N SER A 100 -6.67 -5.84 -3.95
CA SER A 100 -8.09 -6.11 -4.14
C SER A 100 -8.50 -7.36 -3.36
N PRO A 101 -9.08 -7.22 -2.16
CA PRO A 101 -9.53 -8.37 -1.38
C PRO A 101 -10.70 -9.12 -2.04
N GLU A 102 -11.43 -8.48 -2.96
CA GLU A 102 -12.51 -9.09 -3.75
C GLU A 102 -11.99 -9.92 -4.94
N SER A 103 -10.71 -9.76 -5.29
CA SER A 103 -10.04 -10.46 -6.38
C SER A 103 -8.57 -10.70 -5.99
N ASP A 104 -8.36 -11.49 -4.95
CA ASP A 104 -7.05 -11.67 -4.34
C ASP A 104 -6.24 -12.83 -4.93
N TYR A 105 -6.76 -13.55 -5.94
CA TYR A 105 -6.00 -14.50 -6.73
C TYR A 105 -5.31 -13.80 -7.91
N GLY A 106 -3.98 -13.72 -7.87
CA GLY A 106 -3.13 -13.13 -8.92
C GLY A 106 -2.79 -14.11 -10.05
N GLY A 107 -2.67 -15.39 -9.74
CA GLY A 107 -2.39 -16.44 -10.72
C GLY A 107 -1.57 -17.60 -10.15
N ALA A 108 -1.28 -18.59 -10.99
CA ALA A 108 -0.35 -19.66 -10.63
C ALA A 108 1.08 -19.14 -10.74
N ALA A 109 1.93 -19.44 -9.75
CA ALA A 109 3.32 -19.01 -9.74
C ALA A 109 4.27 -20.10 -9.23
N HIS A 110 5.56 -20.00 -9.56
CA HIS A 110 6.58 -20.76 -8.85
C HIS A 110 6.66 -20.28 -7.40
N GLY A 111 6.96 -21.19 -6.46
CA GLY A 111 7.15 -20.82 -5.06
C GLY A 111 8.18 -19.71 -4.86
N GLY A 112 9.32 -19.78 -5.56
CA GLY A 112 10.34 -18.72 -5.52
C GLY A 112 9.82 -17.39 -6.08
N CYS A 113 9.15 -17.41 -7.25
CA CYS A 113 8.60 -16.21 -7.85
C CYS A 113 7.56 -15.54 -6.95
N ASN A 114 6.68 -16.31 -6.29
CA ASN A 114 5.68 -15.80 -5.37
C ASN A 114 6.31 -15.13 -4.13
N ILE A 115 7.43 -15.66 -3.62
CA ILE A 115 8.12 -15.08 -2.46
C ILE A 115 8.87 -13.80 -2.86
N ASP A 116 9.48 -13.81 -4.04
CA ASP A 116 10.32 -12.72 -4.54
C ASP A 116 9.49 -11.59 -5.17
N CYS A 117 8.25 -11.87 -5.59
CA CYS A 117 7.30 -10.87 -6.06
C CYS A 117 6.77 -10.05 -4.88
N LYS A 118 7.59 -9.12 -4.43
CA LYS A 118 7.17 -8.12 -3.46
C LYS A 118 6.45 -7.01 -4.21
N ASP A 119 5.17 -6.83 -3.90
CA ASP A 119 4.50 -5.56 -4.16
C ASP A 119 5.31 -4.47 -3.46
N GLY A 120 6.08 -3.71 -4.25
CA GLY A 120 6.90 -2.62 -3.75
C GLY A 120 6.00 -1.50 -3.26
N VAL A 121 5.52 -1.57 -2.02
CA VAL A 121 4.72 -0.51 -1.41
C VAL A 121 5.65 0.63 -1.03
N VAL A 122 5.79 1.59 -1.95
CA VAL A 122 6.43 2.87 -1.66
C VAL A 122 5.33 3.88 -1.40
N VAL A 123 5.26 4.39 -0.17
CA VAL A 123 4.36 5.50 0.19
C VAL A 123 5.21 6.78 0.21
N PRO A 124 5.27 7.55 -0.90
CA PRO A 124 6.01 8.80 -0.91
C PRO A 124 5.31 9.83 -0.03
N VAL A 125 6.02 10.36 0.96
CA VAL A 125 5.51 11.42 1.84
C VAL A 125 6.16 12.74 1.45
N VAL A 126 5.35 13.72 1.05
CA VAL A 126 5.79 15.07 0.73
C VAL A 126 5.21 16.03 1.76
N PHE A 127 6.09 16.74 2.46
CA PHE A 127 5.70 17.80 3.38
C PHE A 127 5.93 19.17 2.72
N HIS A 128 4.94 20.05 2.81
CA HIS A 128 5.13 21.46 2.52
C HIS A 128 4.72 22.28 3.75
N SER A 129 5.61 23.12 4.25
CA SER A 129 5.23 24.25 5.10
C SER A 129 5.11 25.45 4.19
N LEU A 130 3.90 26.00 4.03
CA LEU A 130 3.74 27.28 3.33
C LEU A 130 4.41 28.33 4.22
N SER A 131 5.59 28.79 3.83
CA SER A 131 6.22 29.96 4.43
C SER A 131 5.36 31.18 4.08
N GLY A 132 4.79 31.81 5.11
CA GLY A 132 4.14 33.12 5.02
C GLY A 132 5.16 34.25 4.99
#